data_AF-A0A9P3GI30-F1
#
_entry.id   AF-A0A9P3GI30-F1
#
_cell.length_a   1.000
_cell.length_b   1.000
_cell.length_c   1.000
_cell.angle_alpha   90.00
_cell.angle_beta   90.00
_cell.angle_gamma   90.00
#
_symmetry.space_group_name_H-M   'P 1'
#
loop_
_entity.id
_entity.type
_entity.pdbx_description
1 polymer ?
#
loop_
_entity_poly.entity_id
_entity_poly.type
_entity_poly.pdbx_seq_one_letter_code
_entity_poly.pdbx_strand_id
1 'polypeptide(L)'
;MLPPIQLHLDSTLGVIVIAEIMVAMLFGITSVQIYVYFHRNPRDSKFMKRTIFFLWILDGLHLAFTSHSVYHYAVTNFMNPLALTQCPWSFAIDVVFGDLSEVIVTALFAYRIWKFSGKLWPLMLIVPPAIISFAGAIAIGVFARKVPDFVEFNDKYAWVWYAVFSVQAFIDCAIAVALCTMLIKRRTGFKRTDSLIRILVVYSINTCALTSSVAIGSVITYAVMPHNFVFIAFAMVLPKLMLNALLALLNSRDKMRNMHAGQAISVHLSKLASRLARSAGSESSENPLDRRELRRSHVADQVLSKDQEIHVLGHPHDGSFDVESQASRSVIVES
;
A
#
# COMPACT_ATOMS: atom_id res chain seq x y z
N MET A 1 -7.14 0.31 64.66
CA MET A 1 -6.46 0.27 63.35
C MET A 1 -7.44 0.79 62.33
N LEU A 2 -7.20 1.96 61.73
CA LEU A 2 -8.03 2.44 60.62
C LEU A 2 -7.86 1.45 59.45
N PRO A 3 -8.94 1.06 58.74
CA PRO A 3 -8.80 0.23 57.56
C PRO A 3 -7.87 0.93 56.56
N PRO A 4 -6.97 0.20 55.87
CA PRO A 4 -6.13 0.80 54.85
C PRO A 4 -7.04 1.45 53.80
N ILE A 5 -6.81 2.74 53.54
CA ILE A 5 -7.49 3.47 52.47
C ILE A 5 -7.11 2.78 51.16
N GLN A 6 -8.01 1.97 50.61
CA GLN A 6 -7.81 1.29 49.33
C GLN A 6 -8.06 2.28 48.20
N LEU A 7 -7.00 2.94 47.76
CA LEU A 7 -7.02 3.81 46.60
C LEU A 7 -7.13 2.95 45.33
N HIS A 8 -8.31 2.88 44.73
CA HIS A 8 -8.54 2.13 43.49
C HIS A 8 -8.01 2.94 42.29
N LEU A 9 -6.79 2.63 41.84
CA LEU A 9 -6.10 3.32 40.75
C LEU A 9 -6.18 2.60 39.40
N ASP A 10 -6.87 1.46 39.35
CA ASP A 10 -6.90 0.60 38.17
C ASP A 10 -7.45 1.34 36.94
N SER A 11 -8.58 2.04 37.11
CA SER A 11 -9.25 2.79 36.04
C SER A 11 -8.60 4.15 35.68
N THR A 12 -7.55 4.55 36.40
CA THR A 12 -6.81 5.79 36.17
C THR A 12 -5.38 5.48 35.79
N LEU A 13 -4.49 5.33 36.78
CA LEU A 13 -3.07 5.08 36.56
C LEU A 13 -2.83 3.72 35.90
N GLY A 14 -3.56 2.68 36.31
CA GLY A 14 -3.40 1.33 35.77
C GLY A 14 -3.65 1.29 34.26
N VAL A 15 -4.75 1.87 33.80
CA VAL A 15 -5.11 1.93 32.37
C VAL A 15 -4.11 2.75 31.56
N ILE A 16 -3.61 3.88 32.08
CA ILE A 16 -2.56 4.67 31.38
C ILE A 16 -1.25 3.88 31.27
N VAL A 17 -0.85 3.12 32.29
CA VAL A 17 0.36 2.28 32.24
C VAL A 17 0.21 1.18 31.18
N ILE A 18 -0.96 0.53 31.10
CA ILE A 18 -1.23 -0.46 30.05
C ILE A 18 -1.15 0.18 28.66
N ALA A 19 -1.74 1.38 28.50
CA ALA A 19 -1.69 2.12 27.24
C ALA A 19 -0.24 2.46 26.84
N GLU A 20 0.58 2.92 27.79
CA GLU A 20 1.99 3.23 27.55
C GLU A 20 2.79 2.00 27.10
N ILE A 21 2.55 0.84 27.72
CA ILE A 21 3.17 -0.43 27.31
C ILE A 21 2.78 -0.78 25.86
N MET A 22 1.51 -0.63 25.50
CA MET A 22 1.04 -0.85 24.13
C MET A 22 1.66 0.16 23.15
N VAL A 23 1.73 1.43 23.53
CA VAL A 23 2.31 2.52 22.75
C VAL A 23 3.79 2.27 22.48
N ALA A 24 4.56 1.84 23.47
CA ALA A 24 5.96 1.45 23.32
C ALA A 24 6.15 0.24 22.39
N MET A 25 5.30 -0.78 22.51
CA MET A 25 5.31 -1.93 21.59
C MET A 25 5.03 -1.50 20.14
N LEU A 26 4.00 -0.68 19.94
CA LEU A 26 3.63 -0.18 18.62
C LEU A 26 4.73 0.72 18.02
N PHE A 27 5.44 1.51 18.82
CA PHE A 27 6.61 2.27 18.37
C PHE A 27 7.76 1.35 17.92
N GLY A 28 7.98 0.24 18.63
CA GLY A 28 8.92 -0.79 18.20
C GLY A 28 8.56 -1.37 16.83
N ILE A 29 7.27 -1.70 16.62
CA ILE A 29 6.76 -2.16 15.32
C ILE A 29 6.94 -1.08 14.25
N THR A 30 6.58 0.18 14.53
CA THR A 30 6.77 1.33 13.62
C THR A 30 8.22 1.41 13.17
N SER A 31 9.17 1.31 14.11
CA SER A 31 10.61 1.41 13.83
C SER A 31 11.08 0.30 12.88
N VAL A 32 10.64 -0.94 13.09
CA VAL A 32 10.94 -2.06 12.17
C VAL A 32 10.29 -1.82 10.80
N GLN A 33 9.04 -1.37 10.76
CA GLN A 33 8.36 -1.11 9.49
C GLN A 33 9.02 0.02 8.68
N ILE A 34 9.55 1.04 9.35
CA ILE A 34 10.29 2.14 8.71
C ILE A 34 11.62 1.66 8.16
N TYR A 35 12.37 0.87 8.93
CA TYR A 35 13.60 0.25 8.43
C TYR A 35 13.35 -0.56 7.15
N VAL A 36 12.31 -1.40 7.17
CA VAL A 36 11.87 -2.18 6.00
C VAL A 36 11.47 -1.26 4.83
N TYR A 37 10.76 -0.17 5.11
CA TYR A 37 10.33 0.79 4.09
C TYR A 37 11.52 1.40 3.35
N PHE A 38 12.51 1.92 4.08
CA PHE A 38 13.69 2.55 3.50
C PHE A 38 14.54 1.58 2.69
N HIS A 39 14.62 0.32 3.13
CA HIS A 39 15.37 -0.71 2.42
C HIS A 39 14.66 -1.19 1.14
N ARG A 40 13.35 -1.44 1.20
CA ARG A 40 12.62 -2.05 0.09
C ARG A 40 12.11 -1.05 -0.98
N ASN A 41 11.94 0.22 -0.61
CA ASN A 41 11.41 1.26 -1.51
C ASN A 41 12.48 2.30 -1.93
N PRO A 42 13.59 1.92 -2.59
CA PRO A 42 14.63 2.88 -2.97
C PRO A 42 14.14 3.92 -3.97
N ARG A 43 13.13 3.58 -4.79
CA ARG A 43 12.59 4.41 -5.89
C ARG A 43 11.48 5.37 -5.50
N ASP A 44 10.98 5.32 -4.26
CA ASP A 44 9.97 6.29 -3.80
C ASP A 44 10.56 7.70 -3.72
N SER A 45 9.72 8.72 -3.89
CA SER A 45 10.15 10.11 -3.97
C SER A 45 10.84 10.58 -2.69
N LYS A 46 11.83 11.48 -2.83
CA LYS A 46 12.52 12.10 -1.68
C LYS A 46 11.55 12.80 -0.74
N PHE A 47 10.44 13.34 -1.26
CA PHE A 47 9.38 13.92 -0.44
C PHE A 47 8.75 12.89 0.50
N MET A 48 8.24 11.76 -0.02
CA MET A 48 7.61 10.71 0.79
C MET A 48 8.57 10.18 1.87
N LYS A 49 9.83 9.94 1.50
CA LYS A 49 10.87 9.49 2.43
C LYS A 49 11.11 10.49 3.59
N ARG A 50 11.21 11.78 3.27
CA ARG A 50 11.36 12.83 4.29
C ARG A 50 10.14 12.89 5.20
N THR A 51 8.93 12.80 4.64
CA THR A 51 7.70 12.81 5.44
C THR A 51 7.62 11.61 6.39
N ILE A 52 7.99 10.41 5.94
CA ILE A 52 7.97 9.20 6.79
C ILE A 52 9.02 9.28 7.90
N PHE A 53 10.23 9.77 7.58
CA PHE A 53 11.25 10.00 8.59
C PHE A 53 10.82 11.05 9.62
N PHE A 54 10.18 12.13 9.17
CA PHE A 54 9.63 13.15 10.05
C PHE A 54 8.52 12.60 10.95
N LEU A 55 7.59 11.81 10.40
CA LEU A 55 6.55 11.11 11.17
C LEU A 55 7.16 10.19 12.23
N TRP A 56 8.27 9.51 11.96
CA TRP A 56 8.96 8.69 12.95
C TRP A 56 9.51 9.50 14.13
N ILE A 57 10.08 10.67 13.85
CA ILE A 57 10.57 11.58 14.88
C ILE A 57 9.40 12.06 15.74
N LEU A 58 8.29 12.48 15.11
CA LEU A 58 7.08 12.85 15.84
C LEU A 58 6.54 11.69 16.68
N ASP A 59 6.56 10.47 16.16
CA ASP A 59 6.13 9.26 16.86
C ASP A 59 7.00 8.98 18.10
N GLY A 60 8.31 9.19 17.99
CA GLY A 60 9.26 9.08 19.09
C GLY A 60 9.10 10.18 20.14
N LEU A 61 8.83 11.42 19.72
CA LEU A 61 8.56 12.54 20.62
C LEU A 61 7.26 12.31 21.40
N HIS A 62 6.20 11.87 20.72
CA HIS A 62 4.95 11.47 21.37
C HIS A 62 5.21 10.37 22.42
N LEU A 63 5.96 9.31 22.08
CA LEU A 63 6.32 8.28 23.07
C LEU A 63 7.09 8.88 24.26
N ALA A 64 8.06 9.75 24.02
CA ALA A 64 8.83 10.37 25.10
C ALA A 64 7.95 11.20 26.05
N PHE A 65 6.99 11.96 25.51
CA PHE A 65 6.07 12.76 26.31
C PHE A 65 5.03 11.90 27.05
N THR A 66 4.52 10.82 26.44
CA THR A 66 3.66 9.86 27.14
C THR A 66 4.42 9.17 28.26
N SER A 67 5.63 8.64 27.99
CA SER A 67 6.49 8.02 29.00
C SER A 67 6.79 8.97 30.16
N HIS A 68 7.10 10.23 29.89
CA HIS A 68 7.33 11.23 30.93
C HIS A 68 6.07 11.45 31.79
N SER A 69 4.90 11.55 31.16
CA SER A 69 3.62 11.73 31.87
C SER A 69 3.32 10.54 32.77
N VAL A 70 3.51 9.31 32.28
CA VAL A 70 3.31 8.09 33.07
C VAL A 70 4.32 8.01 34.21
N TYR A 71 5.60 8.31 33.95
CA TYR A 71 6.64 8.32 34.98
C TYR A 71 6.36 9.36 36.07
N HIS A 72 5.85 10.53 35.68
CA HIS A 72 5.48 11.60 36.62
C HIS A 72 4.41 11.15 37.62
N TYR A 73 3.40 10.41 37.16
CA TYR A 73 2.35 9.88 38.03
C TYR A 73 2.79 8.64 38.80
N ALA A 74 3.38 7.66 38.12
CA ALA A 74 3.65 6.34 38.68
C ALA A 74 4.88 6.29 39.60
N VAL A 75 5.88 7.16 39.36
CA VAL A 75 7.16 7.13 40.08
C VAL A 75 7.36 8.40 40.88
N THR A 76 7.39 9.56 40.22
CA THR A 76 7.74 10.84 40.89
C THR A 76 6.69 11.23 41.94
N ASN A 77 5.41 11.03 41.66
CA ASN A 77 4.31 11.39 42.55
C ASN A 77 3.55 10.16 43.08
N PHE A 78 4.21 9.01 43.21
CA PHE A 78 3.59 7.76 43.62
C PHE A 78 2.73 7.86 44.90
N MET A 79 3.20 8.61 45.91
CA MET A 79 2.49 8.81 47.19
C MET A 79 1.54 10.02 47.20
N ASN A 80 1.37 10.72 46.07
CA ASN A 80 0.58 11.94 45.98
C ASN A 80 -0.62 11.73 45.03
N PRO A 81 -1.78 11.27 45.54
CA PRO A 81 -2.96 11.02 44.71
C PRO A 81 -3.53 12.29 44.09
N LEU A 82 -3.28 13.47 44.68
CA LEU A 82 -3.70 14.75 44.11
C LEU A 82 -2.98 15.05 42.79
N ALA A 83 -1.78 14.49 42.57
CA ALA A 83 -1.09 14.64 41.30
C ALA A 83 -1.91 14.07 40.13
N LEU A 84 -2.71 13.01 40.35
CA LEU A 84 -3.58 12.46 39.31
C LEU A 84 -4.70 13.40 38.90
N THR A 85 -5.09 14.38 39.73
CA THR A 85 -6.08 15.37 39.30
C THR A 85 -5.46 16.45 38.42
N GLN A 86 -4.13 16.55 38.37
CA GLN A 86 -3.42 17.60 37.66
C GLN A 86 -2.84 17.08 36.34
N CYS A 87 -3.13 17.77 35.25
CA CYS A 87 -2.60 17.50 33.93
C CYS A 87 -1.11 17.91 33.83
N PRO A 88 -0.17 16.99 33.59
CA PRO A 88 1.23 17.30 33.44
C PRO A 88 1.45 18.05 32.14
N TRP A 89 2.44 18.95 32.15
CA TRP A 89 2.79 19.74 30.97
C TRP A 89 3.14 18.87 29.75
N SER A 90 3.73 17.68 29.99
CA SER A 90 4.08 16.73 28.93
C SER A 90 2.85 16.19 28.21
N PHE A 91 1.74 15.97 28.91
CA PHE A 91 0.48 15.53 28.29
C PHE A 91 -0.09 16.60 27.35
N ALA A 92 -0.06 17.87 27.76
CA ALA A 92 -0.53 18.97 26.92
C ALA A 92 0.26 19.08 25.61
N ILE A 93 1.57 18.81 25.64
CA ILE A 93 2.41 18.79 24.45
C ILE A 93 2.16 17.53 23.63
N ASP A 94 2.07 16.37 24.29
CA ASP A 94 1.81 15.07 23.66
C ASP A 94 0.57 15.11 22.73
N VAL A 95 -0.55 15.65 23.22
CA VAL A 95 -1.79 15.81 22.44
C VAL A 95 -1.55 16.55 21.12
N VAL A 96 -0.73 17.60 21.13
CA VAL A 96 -0.40 18.39 19.94
C VAL A 96 0.46 17.59 18.96
N PHE A 97 1.44 16.83 19.45
CA PHE A 97 2.30 15.99 18.61
C PHE A 97 1.55 14.79 18.01
N GLY A 98 0.62 14.20 18.77
CA GLY A 98 -0.26 13.13 18.30
C GLY A 98 -1.14 13.59 17.15
N ASP A 99 -1.88 14.68 17.35
CA ASP A 99 -2.77 15.22 16.31
C ASP A 99 -1.98 15.77 15.10
N LEU A 100 -0.80 16.37 15.31
CA LEU A 100 0.07 16.77 14.19
C LEU A 100 0.45 15.58 13.31
N SER A 101 0.82 14.45 13.92
CA SER A 101 1.15 13.22 13.20
C SER A 101 -0.05 12.74 12.38
N GLU A 102 -1.23 12.82 12.95
CA GLU A 102 -2.48 12.43 12.31
C GLU A 102 -2.87 13.34 11.15
N VAL A 103 -2.77 14.67 11.29
CA VAL A 103 -3.02 15.60 10.18
C VAL A 103 -2.09 15.32 9.01
N ILE A 104 -0.83 15.01 9.26
CA ILE A 104 0.12 14.65 8.20
C ILE A 104 -0.29 13.35 7.52
N VAL A 105 -0.66 12.32 8.28
CA VAL A 105 -1.12 11.03 7.74
C VAL A 105 -2.41 11.22 6.92
N THR A 106 -3.36 11.97 7.43
CA THR A 106 -4.62 12.33 6.77
C THR A 106 -4.38 13.09 5.47
N ALA A 107 -3.45 14.07 5.48
CA ALA A 107 -3.06 14.78 4.28
C ALA A 107 -2.43 13.85 3.23
N LEU A 108 -1.63 12.85 3.64
CA LEU A 108 -1.09 11.83 2.74
C LEU A 108 -2.19 10.97 2.12
N PHE A 109 -3.21 10.58 2.89
CA PHE A 109 -4.37 9.86 2.36
C PHE A 109 -5.17 10.71 1.37
N ALA A 110 -5.48 11.96 1.73
CA ALA A 110 -6.18 12.90 0.86
C ALA A 110 -5.41 13.14 -0.45
N TYR A 111 -4.08 13.34 -0.38
CA TYR A 111 -3.22 13.48 -1.55
C TYR A 111 -3.26 12.25 -2.46
N ARG A 112 -3.25 11.04 -1.88
CA ARG A 112 -3.37 9.78 -2.66
C ARG A 112 -4.72 9.72 -3.36
N ILE A 113 -5.81 9.98 -2.66
CA ILE A 113 -7.17 9.97 -3.21
C ILE A 113 -7.27 10.97 -4.36
N TRP A 114 -6.78 12.20 -4.19
CA TRP A 114 -6.72 13.21 -5.25
C TRP A 114 -5.95 12.73 -6.47
N LYS A 115 -4.72 12.23 -6.28
CA LYS A 115 -3.86 11.75 -7.36
C LYS A 115 -4.49 10.61 -8.16
N PHE A 116 -5.21 9.70 -7.49
CA PHE A 116 -5.86 8.57 -8.16
C PHE A 116 -7.23 8.91 -8.76
N SER A 117 -7.99 9.83 -8.15
CA SER A 117 -9.31 10.25 -8.61
C SER A 117 -9.22 11.30 -9.72
N GLY A 118 -8.15 12.09 -9.77
CA GLY A 118 -8.02 13.25 -10.65
C GLY A 118 -9.01 14.39 -10.34
N LYS A 119 -9.68 14.35 -9.17
CA LYS A 119 -10.70 15.33 -8.77
C LYS A 119 -10.31 15.97 -7.44
N LEU A 120 -10.52 17.28 -7.32
CA LEU A 120 -10.15 18.07 -6.14
C LEU A 120 -11.10 17.89 -4.94
N TRP A 121 -12.33 17.39 -5.16
CA TRP A 121 -13.35 17.27 -4.10
C TRP A 121 -12.90 16.54 -2.82
N PRO A 122 -12.15 15.41 -2.88
CA PRO A 122 -11.68 14.73 -1.67
C PRO A 122 -10.72 15.58 -0.82
N LEU A 123 -9.91 16.43 -1.47
CA LEU A 123 -9.02 17.36 -0.76
C LEU A 123 -9.84 18.41 -0.01
N MET A 124 -10.87 18.97 -0.66
CA MET A 124 -11.78 19.94 -0.05
C MET A 124 -12.62 19.35 1.09
N LEU A 125 -12.93 18.04 1.02
CA LEU A 125 -13.70 17.36 2.06
C LEU A 125 -12.85 16.99 3.27
N ILE A 126 -11.60 16.54 3.08
CA ILE A 126 -10.79 15.93 4.14
C ILE A 126 -9.87 16.94 4.84
N VAL A 127 -9.26 17.87 4.10
CA VAL A 127 -8.23 18.75 4.67
C VAL A 127 -8.77 19.80 5.64
N PRO A 128 -9.89 20.51 5.36
CA PRO A 128 -10.40 21.51 6.29
C PRO A 128 -10.78 20.94 7.67
N PRO A 129 -11.50 19.81 7.76
CA PRO A 129 -11.74 19.15 9.06
C PRO A 129 -10.45 18.76 9.79
N ALA A 130 -9.42 18.31 9.09
CA ALA A 130 -8.13 17.96 9.70
C ALA A 130 -7.45 19.18 10.34
N ILE A 131 -7.52 20.35 9.68
CA ILE A 131 -7.00 21.61 10.24
C ILE A 131 -7.81 22.03 11.48
N ILE A 132 -9.13 21.83 11.46
CA ILE A 132 -10.00 22.11 12.61
C ILE A 132 -9.65 21.19 13.78
N SER A 133 -9.40 19.90 13.53
CA SER A 133 -8.94 18.95 14.56
C SER A 133 -7.65 19.45 15.24
N PHE A 134 -6.67 19.86 14.44
CA PHE A 134 -5.40 20.37 14.95
C PHE A 134 -5.51 21.66 15.74
N ALA A 135 -6.37 22.58 15.30
CA ALA A 135 -6.70 23.75 16.09
C ALA A 135 -7.35 23.35 17.44
N GLY A 136 -8.20 22.32 17.44
CA GLY A 136 -8.78 21.73 18.64
C GLY A 136 -7.73 21.12 19.56
N ALA A 137 -6.76 20.36 19.05
CA ALA A 137 -5.67 19.78 19.82
C ALA A 137 -4.79 20.86 20.48
N ILE A 138 -4.47 21.95 19.75
CA ILE A 138 -3.76 23.11 20.31
C ILE A 138 -4.61 23.76 21.42
N ALA A 139 -5.91 23.94 21.20
CA ALA A 139 -6.81 24.50 22.19
C ALA A 139 -6.85 23.64 23.47
N ILE A 140 -6.94 22.32 23.35
CA ILE A 140 -6.84 21.38 24.47
C ILE A 140 -5.53 21.58 25.22
N GLY A 141 -4.41 21.60 24.51
CA GLY A 141 -3.09 21.82 25.13
C GLY A 141 -3.03 23.14 25.90
N VAL A 142 -3.51 24.24 25.32
CA VAL A 142 -3.53 25.56 25.99
C VAL A 142 -4.47 25.58 27.19
N PHE A 143 -5.68 25.02 27.06
CA PHE A 143 -6.65 24.98 28.15
C PHE A 143 -6.18 24.09 29.29
N ALA A 144 -5.56 22.95 29.00
CA ALA A 144 -4.95 22.06 30.00
C ALA A 144 -3.79 22.73 30.75
N ARG A 145 -3.15 23.74 30.17
CA ARG A 145 -2.16 24.57 30.87
C ARG A 145 -2.78 25.66 31.74
N LYS A 146 -3.93 26.21 31.34
CA LYS A 146 -4.67 27.22 32.12
C LYS A 146 -5.45 26.62 33.28
N VAL A 147 -6.04 25.45 33.06
CA VAL A 147 -6.83 24.69 34.02
C VAL A 147 -6.23 23.28 34.07
N PRO A 148 -5.19 23.06 34.91
CA PRO A 148 -4.55 21.76 35.00
C PRO A 148 -5.43 20.72 35.69
N ASP A 149 -6.38 21.11 36.53
CA ASP A 149 -7.26 20.17 37.19
C ASP A 149 -8.24 19.52 36.20
N PHE A 150 -8.26 18.19 36.11
CA PHE A 150 -9.09 17.45 35.15
C PHE A 150 -10.59 17.63 35.37
N VAL A 151 -11.04 17.79 36.62
CA VAL A 151 -12.48 17.95 36.92
C VAL A 151 -12.93 19.33 36.45
N GLU A 152 -12.17 20.36 36.82
CA GLU A 152 -12.46 21.73 36.39
C GLU A 152 -12.34 21.89 34.87
N PHE A 153 -11.35 21.22 34.25
CA PHE A 153 -11.21 21.18 32.80
C PHE A 153 -12.43 20.54 32.16
N ASN A 154 -12.91 19.41 32.69
CA ASN A 154 -14.08 18.71 32.18
C ASN A 154 -15.32 19.61 32.24
N ASP A 155 -15.57 20.26 33.37
CA ASP A 155 -16.75 21.11 33.56
C ASP A 155 -16.78 22.32 32.62
N LYS A 156 -15.61 22.88 32.27
CA LYS A 156 -15.51 24.08 31.41
C LYS A 156 -15.30 23.77 29.93
N TYR A 157 -14.59 22.69 29.60
CA TYR A 157 -14.03 22.46 28.27
C TYR A 157 -14.28 21.06 27.71
N ALA A 158 -15.16 20.24 28.31
CA ALA A 158 -15.49 18.91 27.78
C ALA A 158 -15.91 18.90 26.30
N TRP A 159 -16.59 19.97 25.85
CA TRP A 159 -17.03 20.11 24.46
C TRP A 159 -15.89 20.00 23.43
N VAL A 160 -14.66 20.39 23.81
CA VAL A 160 -13.50 20.37 22.90
C VAL A 160 -13.10 18.93 22.58
N TRP A 161 -13.08 18.04 23.58
CA TRP A 161 -12.79 16.61 23.38
C TRP A 161 -13.83 15.95 22.47
N TYR A 162 -15.12 16.21 22.73
CA TYR A 162 -16.19 15.72 21.86
C TYR A 162 -16.04 16.21 20.43
N ALA A 163 -15.71 17.49 20.24
CA ALA A 163 -15.53 18.07 18.91
C ALA A 163 -14.35 17.42 18.17
N VAL A 164 -13.18 17.29 18.80
CA VAL A 164 -11.98 16.70 18.19
C VAL A 164 -12.24 15.25 17.78
N PHE A 165 -12.71 14.39 18.70
CA PHE A 165 -12.96 12.99 18.35
C PHE A 165 -14.08 12.79 17.34
N SER A 166 -15.11 13.65 17.33
CA SER A 166 -16.18 13.58 16.33
C SER A 166 -15.69 13.99 14.94
N VAL A 167 -14.89 15.06 14.86
CA VAL A 167 -14.24 15.49 13.61
C VAL A 167 -13.30 14.40 13.10
N GLN A 168 -12.56 13.74 13.99
CA GLN A 168 -11.70 12.61 13.66
C GLN A 168 -12.48 11.45 13.02
N ALA A 169 -13.54 10.99 13.69
CA ALA A 169 -14.36 9.91 13.19
C ALA A 169 -14.99 10.26 11.83
N PHE A 170 -15.40 11.51 11.65
CA PHE A 170 -15.87 12.01 10.36
C PHE A 170 -14.78 11.94 9.27
N ILE A 171 -13.55 12.37 9.56
CA ILE A 171 -12.41 12.31 8.63
C ILE A 171 -12.16 10.86 8.20
N ASP A 172 -12.08 9.94 9.15
CA ASP A 172 -11.82 8.53 8.87
C ASP A 172 -12.92 7.90 8.01
N CYS A 173 -14.18 8.20 8.32
CA CYS A 173 -15.32 7.74 7.52
C CYS A 173 -15.28 8.33 6.11
N ALA A 174 -14.95 9.62 5.96
CA ALA A 174 -14.83 10.27 4.67
C ALA A 174 -13.70 9.65 3.82
N ILE A 175 -12.54 9.36 4.42
CA ILE A 175 -11.43 8.66 3.76
C ILE A 175 -11.85 7.25 3.34
N ALA A 176 -12.47 6.48 4.24
CA ALA A 176 -12.92 5.12 3.95
C ALA A 176 -13.94 5.09 2.79
N VAL A 177 -14.96 5.96 2.83
CA VAL A 177 -15.97 6.07 1.77
C VAL A 177 -15.35 6.51 0.45
N ALA A 178 -14.45 7.50 0.46
CA ALA A 178 -13.75 7.93 -0.74
C ALA A 178 -12.95 6.78 -1.37
N LEU A 179 -12.23 6.00 -0.56
CA LEU A 179 -11.46 4.86 -1.06
C LEU A 179 -12.35 3.71 -1.56
N CYS A 180 -13.46 3.42 -0.86
CA CYS A 180 -14.48 2.45 -1.30
C CYS A 180 -15.07 2.82 -2.66
N THR A 181 -15.51 4.06 -2.83
CA THR A 181 -16.12 4.53 -4.09
C THR A 181 -15.13 4.50 -5.25
N MET A 182 -13.85 4.79 -5.00
CA MET A 182 -12.79 4.66 -6.00
C MET A 182 -12.57 3.21 -6.43
N LEU A 183 -12.60 2.26 -5.50
CA LEU A 183 -12.43 0.84 -5.80
C LEU A 183 -13.57 0.30 -6.66
N ILE A 184 -14.82 0.68 -6.34
CA ILE A 184 -16.01 0.24 -7.09
C ILE A 184 -15.94 0.76 -8.53
N LYS A 185 -15.55 2.03 -8.73
CA LYS A 185 -15.49 2.65 -10.08
C LYS A 185 -14.35 2.13 -10.96
N ARG A 186 -13.28 1.57 -10.40
CA ARG A 186 -12.08 1.13 -11.13
C ARG A 186 -12.12 -0.31 -11.63
N ARG A 187 -13.17 -1.07 -11.30
CA ARG A 187 -13.36 -2.49 -11.64
C ARG A 187 -13.57 -2.79 -13.15
N THR A 188 -13.20 -1.87 -14.06
CA THR A 188 -13.60 -1.88 -15.48
C THR A 188 -12.47 -2.11 -16.52
N GLY A 189 -11.29 -2.66 -16.16
CA GLY A 189 -10.52 -3.42 -17.19
C GLY A 189 -8.99 -3.36 -17.31
N PHE A 190 -8.21 -2.86 -16.34
CA PHE A 190 -6.73 -2.97 -16.40
C PHE A 190 -6.15 -3.85 -15.27
N LYS A 191 -5.95 -5.15 -15.55
CA LYS A 191 -5.54 -6.19 -14.57
C LYS A 191 -4.30 -5.87 -13.71
N ARG A 192 -3.36 -5.04 -14.21
CA ARG A 192 -2.06 -4.77 -13.56
C ARG A 192 -2.08 -3.66 -12.50
N THR A 193 -2.91 -2.62 -12.67
CA THR A 193 -3.01 -1.50 -11.72
C THR A 193 -4.10 -1.76 -10.66
N ASP A 194 -5.10 -2.57 -11.02
CA ASP A 194 -6.28 -2.85 -10.20
C ASP A 194 -5.93 -3.61 -8.90
N SER A 195 -4.93 -4.51 -8.95
CA SER A 195 -4.49 -5.28 -7.77
C SER A 195 -3.79 -4.42 -6.71
N LEU A 196 -2.92 -3.50 -7.14
CA LEU A 196 -2.25 -2.54 -6.24
C LEU A 196 -3.25 -1.60 -5.57
N ILE A 197 -4.17 -1.04 -6.37
CA ILE A 197 -5.21 -0.14 -5.86
C ILE A 197 -6.12 -0.88 -4.89
N ARG A 198 -6.52 -2.12 -5.20
CA ARG A 198 -7.38 -2.93 -4.34
C ARG A 198 -6.77 -3.19 -2.97
N ILE A 199 -5.51 -3.63 -2.92
CA ILE A 199 -4.83 -3.86 -1.64
C ILE A 199 -4.65 -2.55 -0.89
N LEU A 200 -4.26 -1.47 -1.58
CA LEU A 200 -4.11 -0.17 -0.96
C LEU A 200 -5.43 0.30 -0.30
N VAL A 201 -6.55 0.14 -1.01
CA VAL A 201 -7.88 0.48 -0.50
C VAL A 201 -8.27 -0.41 0.68
N VAL A 202 -8.09 -1.73 0.59
CA VAL A 202 -8.46 -2.66 1.67
C VAL A 202 -7.68 -2.37 2.96
N TYR A 203 -6.36 -2.20 2.87
CA TYR A 203 -5.55 -1.86 4.05
C TYR A 203 -5.97 -0.50 4.63
N SER A 204 -6.24 0.49 3.79
CA SER A 204 -6.70 1.81 4.26
C SER A 204 -8.08 1.75 4.91
N ILE A 205 -9.03 0.96 4.37
CA ILE A 205 -10.35 0.76 4.98
C ILE A 205 -10.21 0.09 6.35
N ASN A 206 -9.42 -1.00 6.44
CA ASN A 206 -9.19 -1.68 7.72
C ASN A 206 -8.56 -0.73 8.74
N THR A 207 -7.71 0.19 8.28
CA THR A 207 -7.10 1.23 9.11
C THR A 207 -8.14 2.21 9.61
N CYS A 208 -8.89 2.86 8.71
CA CYS A 208 -9.92 3.84 9.07
C CYS A 208 -11.01 3.21 9.95
N ALA A 209 -11.37 1.94 9.70
CA ALA A 209 -12.31 1.21 10.54
C ALA A 209 -11.77 0.99 11.96
N LEU A 210 -10.49 0.60 12.09
CA LEU A 210 -9.83 0.45 13.38
C LEU A 210 -9.77 1.79 14.12
N THR A 211 -9.33 2.87 13.46
CA THR A 211 -9.14 4.19 14.07
C THR A 211 -10.48 4.84 14.43
N SER A 212 -11.49 4.70 13.57
CA SER A 212 -12.87 5.12 13.87
C SER A 212 -13.44 4.34 15.07
N SER A 213 -13.21 3.03 15.14
CA SER A 213 -13.68 2.22 16.28
C SER A 213 -13.06 2.69 17.59
N VAL A 214 -11.75 2.98 17.58
CA VAL A 214 -11.05 3.51 18.75
C VAL A 214 -11.53 4.92 19.10
N ALA A 215 -11.71 5.81 18.12
CA ALA A 215 -12.22 7.17 18.34
C ALA A 215 -13.65 7.17 18.91
N ILE A 216 -14.54 6.33 18.37
CA ILE A 216 -15.89 6.13 18.92
C ILE A 216 -15.81 5.56 20.34
N GLY A 217 -14.91 4.60 20.59
CA GLY A 217 -14.61 4.09 21.92
C GLY A 217 -14.18 5.19 22.89
N SER A 218 -13.32 6.12 22.46
CA SER A 218 -12.92 7.30 23.25
C SER A 218 -14.11 8.18 23.59
N VAL A 219 -15.00 8.48 22.63
CA VAL A 219 -16.20 9.30 22.88
C VAL A 219 -17.16 8.61 23.86
N ILE A 220 -17.43 7.32 23.66
CA ILE A 220 -18.33 6.56 24.54
C ILE A 220 -17.74 6.49 25.95
N THR A 221 -16.45 6.18 26.09
CA THR A 221 -15.81 6.08 27.41
C THR A 221 -15.73 7.43 28.10
N TYR A 222 -15.49 8.50 27.36
CA TYR A 222 -15.53 9.86 27.90
C TYR A 222 -16.94 10.26 28.37
N ALA A 223 -17.98 9.84 27.65
CA ALA A 223 -19.38 10.12 28.02
C ALA A 223 -19.88 9.29 29.22
N VAL A 224 -19.49 8.01 29.31
CA VAL A 224 -19.96 7.09 30.35
C VAL A 224 -19.11 7.17 31.63
N MET A 225 -17.82 7.46 31.49
CA MET A 225 -16.86 7.45 32.61
C MET A 225 -15.96 8.71 32.61
N PRO A 226 -16.53 9.92 32.76
CA PRO A 226 -15.80 11.19 32.60
C PRO A 226 -14.69 11.42 33.63
N HIS A 227 -14.72 10.72 34.77
CA HIS A 227 -13.71 10.83 35.83
C HIS A 227 -12.58 9.78 35.73
N ASN A 228 -12.59 8.91 34.71
CA ASN A 228 -11.58 7.88 34.50
C ASN A 228 -10.65 8.23 33.33
N PHE A 229 -9.49 7.59 33.26
CA PHE A 229 -8.49 7.84 32.20
C PHE A 229 -8.55 6.84 31.04
N VAL A 230 -9.65 6.10 30.94
CA VAL A 230 -9.86 5.10 29.88
C VAL A 230 -9.87 5.75 28.50
N PHE A 231 -10.53 6.90 28.34
CA PHE A 231 -10.54 7.63 27.08
C PHE A 231 -9.13 8.11 26.68
N ILE A 232 -8.31 8.49 27.66
CA ILE A 232 -6.92 8.91 27.46
C ILE A 232 -6.09 7.75 26.92
N ALA A 233 -6.24 6.55 27.48
CA ALA A 233 -5.56 5.37 26.99
C ALA A 233 -5.86 5.07 25.52
N PHE A 234 -7.13 5.18 25.10
CA PHE A 234 -7.49 5.04 23.69
C PHE A 234 -6.85 6.13 22.83
N ALA A 235 -6.86 7.37 23.30
CA ALA A 235 -6.25 8.51 22.61
C ALA A 235 -4.73 8.33 22.42
N MET A 236 -4.01 7.80 23.43
CA MET A 236 -2.56 7.55 23.34
C MET A 236 -2.20 6.52 22.26
N VAL A 237 -3.07 5.52 22.06
CA VAL A 237 -2.83 4.41 21.12
C VAL A 237 -3.18 4.81 19.67
N LEU A 238 -4.12 5.73 19.46
CA LEU A 238 -4.63 6.14 18.15
C LEU A 238 -3.53 6.54 17.14
N PRO A 239 -2.64 7.51 17.45
CA PRO A 239 -1.60 7.93 16.50
C PRO A 239 -0.67 6.79 16.10
N LYS A 240 -0.38 5.87 17.03
CA LYS A 240 0.48 4.71 16.80
C LYS A 240 -0.15 3.73 15.81
N LEU A 241 -1.45 3.48 15.94
CA LEU A 241 -2.19 2.59 15.04
C LEU A 241 -2.24 3.18 13.62
N MET A 242 -2.50 4.48 13.49
CA MET A 242 -2.53 5.16 12.19
C MET A 242 -1.19 5.07 11.46
N LEU A 243 -0.09 5.38 12.15
CA LEU A 243 1.23 5.37 11.51
C LEU A 243 1.66 3.96 11.13
N ASN A 244 1.45 2.97 12.01
CA ASN A 244 1.72 1.57 11.72
C ASN A 244 0.93 1.06 10.52
N ALA A 245 -0.34 1.44 10.42
CA ALA A 245 -1.15 1.10 9.28
C ALA A 245 -0.69 1.75 7.97
N LEU A 246 -0.33 3.04 8.00
CA LEU A 246 0.23 3.76 6.85
C LEU A 246 1.52 3.08 6.34
N LEU A 247 2.37 2.64 7.26
CA LEU A 247 3.62 1.96 6.93
C LEU A 247 3.39 0.53 6.42
N ALA A 248 2.47 -0.22 7.01
CA ALA A 248 2.08 -1.55 6.54
C ALA A 248 1.55 -1.47 5.11
N LEU A 249 0.72 -0.46 4.84
CA LEU A 249 0.20 -0.12 3.53
C LEU A 249 1.33 0.15 2.53
N LEU A 250 2.31 0.98 2.90
CA LEU A 250 3.47 1.29 2.06
C LEU A 250 4.34 0.06 1.79
N ASN A 251 4.63 -0.72 2.83
CA ASN A 251 5.48 -1.92 2.76
C ASN A 251 4.84 -3.07 1.95
N SER A 252 3.51 -3.12 1.87
CA SER A 252 2.80 -4.11 1.06
C SER A 252 3.03 -3.93 -0.46
N ARG A 253 3.44 -2.74 -0.91
CA ARG A 253 3.63 -2.41 -2.34
C ARG A 253 4.69 -3.28 -3.01
N ASP A 254 5.76 -3.62 -2.31
CA ASP A 254 6.84 -4.45 -2.88
C ASP A 254 6.47 -5.92 -3.01
N LYS A 255 5.72 -6.48 -2.04
CA LYS A 255 5.21 -7.85 -2.13
C LYS A 255 4.38 -8.03 -3.41
N MET A 256 3.61 -7.00 -3.77
CA MET A 256 2.85 -6.97 -5.00
C MET A 256 3.73 -6.77 -6.22
N ARG A 257 4.71 -5.87 -6.18
CA ARG A 257 5.64 -5.66 -7.31
C ARG A 257 6.35 -6.96 -7.70
N ASN A 258 6.76 -7.76 -6.73
CA ASN A 258 7.42 -9.04 -6.95
C ASN A 258 6.46 -10.12 -7.48
N MET A 259 5.23 -10.16 -6.97
CA MET A 259 4.18 -11.07 -7.48
C MET A 259 3.89 -10.82 -8.97
N HIS A 260 3.83 -9.54 -9.39
CA HIS A 260 3.64 -9.19 -10.80
C HIS A 260 4.87 -9.44 -11.67
N ALA A 261 6.09 -9.27 -11.12
CA ALA A 261 7.32 -9.63 -11.83
C ALA A 261 7.38 -11.14 -12.11
N GLY A 262 7.05 -11.98 -11.12
CA GLY A 262 6.96 -13.43 -11.29
C GLY A 262 5.89 -13.84 -12.30
N GLN A 263 4.73 -13.17 -12.31
CA GLN A 263 3.66 -13.45 -13.26
C GLN A 263 4.00 -12.98 -14.70
N ALA A 264 4.74 -11.89 -14.86
CA ALA A 264 5.22 -11.47 -16.18
C ALA A 264 6.26 -12.46 -16.74
N ILE A 265 7.16 -12.96 -15.89
CA ILE A 265 8.16 -13.97 -16.26
C ILE A 265 7.48 -15.28 -16.64
N SER A 266 6.48 -15.74 -15.87
CA SER A 266 5.76 -16.98 -16.19
C SER A 266 4.98 -16.90 -17.51
N VAL A 267 4.36 -15.76 -17.81
CA VAL A 267 3.69 -15.51 -19.11
C VAL A 267 4.71 -15.47 -20.26
N HIS A 268 5.90 -14.93 -20.03
CA HIS A 268 6.95 -14.91 -21.05
C HIS A 268 7.51 -16.31 -21.30
N LEU A 269 7.73 -17.09 -20.24
CA LEU A 269 8.16 -18.50 -20.34
C LEU A 269 7.11 -19.38 -21.03
N SER A 270 5.82 -19.21 -20.73
CA SER A 270 4.76 -19.99 -21.38
C SER A 270 4.62 -19.64 -22.86
N LYS A 271 4.81 -18.38 -23.24
CA LYS A 271 4.92 -17.97 -24.65
C LYS A 271 6.15 -18.55 -25.34
N LEU A 272 7.29 -18.65 -24.64
CA LEU A 272 8.50 -19.25 -25.17
C LEU A 272 8.32 -20.77 -25.35
N ALA A 273 7.80 -21.45 -24.34
CA ALA A 273 7.52 -22.89 -24.36
C ALA A 273 6.51 -23.26 -25.47
N SER A 274 5.45 -22.47 -25.65
CA SER A 274 4.49 -22.69 -26.75
C SER A 274 5.06 -22.37 -28.14
N ARG A 275 6.07 -21.51 -28.26
CA ARG A 275 6.81 -21.30 -29.52
C ARG A 275 7.74 -22.48 -29.82
N LEU A 276 8.45 -22.97 -28.81
CA LEU A 276 9.32 -24.15 -28.93
C LEU A 276 8.52 -25.40 -29.26
N ALA A 277 7.36 -25.63 -28.63
CA ALA A 277 6.48 -26.75 -28.94
C ALA A 277 5.92 -26.69 -30.37
N ARG A 278 5.61 -25.49 -30.89
CA ARG A 278 5.17 -25.30 -32.29
C ARG A 278 6.30 -25.51 -33.29
N SER A 279 7.53 -25.11 -32.94
CA SER A 279 8.73 -25.37 -33.75
C SER A 279 9.00 -26.88 -33.83
N ALA A 280 8.95 -27.59 -32.70
CA ALA A 280 9.15 -29.03 -32.65
C ALA A 280 8.05 -29.80 -33.39
N GLY A 281 6.79 -29.36 -33.31
CA GLY A 281 5.68 -29.95 -34.06
C GLY A 281 5.69 -29.67 -35.57
N SER A 282 6.44 -28.65 -36.01
CA SER A 282 6.65 -28.37 -37.44
C SER A 282 7.80 -29.19 -38.04
N GLU A 283 8.77 -29.62 -37.24
CA GLU A 283 9.85 -30.52 -37.69
C GLU A 283 9.43 -32.00 -37.68
N SER A 284 8.39 -32.38 -36.92
CA SER A 284 7.94 -33.79 -36.84
C SER A 284 6.97 -34.22 -37.95
N SER A 285 6.64 -33.36 -38.93
CA SER A 285 5.73 -33.70 -40.03
C SER A 285 6.42 -33.97 -41.38
N GLU A 286 7.74 -33.82 -41.48
CA GLU A 286 8.51 -34.32 -42.63
C GLU A 286 9.52 -35.36 -42.12
N ASN A 287 9.11 -36.63 -42.14
CA ASN A 287 10.02 -37.73 -41.85
C ASN A 287 11.10 -37.74 -42.95
N PRO A 288 12.41 -37.57 -42.65
CA PRO A 288 13.46 -37.46 -43.66
C PRO A 288 13.60 -38.69 -44.57
N LEU A 289 13.05 -39.82 -44.12
CA LEU A 289 12.96 -41.08 -44.87
C LEU A 289 11.92 -41.00 -45.99
N ASP A 290 10.78 -40.36 -45.75
CA ASP A 290 9.67 -40.25 -46.71
C ASP A 290 10.06 -39.37 -47.91
N ARG A 291 10.83 -38.30 -47.65
CA ARG A 291 11.39 -37.43 -48.71
C ARG A 291 12.44 -38.14 -49.56
N ARG A 292 13.15 -39.15 -49.02
CA ARG A 292 14.12 -39.95 -49.77
C ARG A 292 13.43 -41.03 -50.61
N GLU A 293 12.34 -41.61 -50.12
CA GLU A 293 11.54 -42.58 -50.87
C GLU A 293 10.75 -41.90 -51.99
N LEU A 294 10.10 -40.76 -51.76
CA LEU A 294 9.44 -39.99 -52.82
C LEU A 294 10.41 -39.54 -53.91
N ARG A 295 11.64 -39.17 -53.54
CA ARG A 295 12.66 -38.75 -54.50
C ARG A 295 13.24 -39.93 -55.28
N ARG A 296 13.30 -41.13 -54.67
CA ARG A 296 13.66 -42.37 -55.38
C ARG A 296 12.55 -42.81 -56.33
N SER A 297 11.28 -42.69 -55.96
CA SER A 297 10.17 -43.06 -56.85
C SER A 297 10.10 -42.12 -58.05
N HIS A 298 10.24 -40.80 -57.85
CA HIS A 298 10.26 -39.83 -58.95
C HIS A 298 11.43 -40.03 -59.93
N VAL A 299 12.60 -40.43 -59.42
CA VAL A 299 13.76 -40.71 -60.29
C VAL A 299 13.56 -42.04 -61.02
N ALA A 300 12.96 -43.05 -60.39
CA ALA A 300 12.63 -44.32 -61.06
C ALA A 300 11.58 -44.13 -62.16
N ASP A 301 10.55 -43.32 -61.92
CA ASP A 301 9.50 -43.02 -62.90
C ASP A 301 10.04 -42.19 -64.08
N GLN A 302 10.97 -41.26 -63.83
CA GLN A 302 11.64 -40.52 -64.91
C GLN A 302 12.56 -41.40 -65.76
N VAL A 303 13.21 -42.42 -65.18
CA VAL A 303 14.04 -43.36 -65.93
C VAL A 303 13.18 -44.30 -66.77
N LEU A 304 12.08 -44.82 -66.22
CA LEU A 304 11.13 -45.65 -66.97
C LEU A 304 10.47 -44.90 -68.13
N SER A 305 10.10 -43.63 -67.92
CA SER A 305 9.53 -42.79 -68.99
C SER A 305 10.52 -42.55 -70.13
N LYS A 306 11.81 -42.32 -69.81
CA LYS A 306 12.86 -42.12 -70.81
C LYS A 306 13.19 -43.38 -71.61
N ASP A 307 13.19 -44.55 -70.98
CA ASP A 307 13.42 -45.82 -71.68
C ASP A 307 12.26 -46.17 -72.62
N GLN A 308 11.03 -45.75 -72.27
CA GLN A 308 9.86 -45.95 -73.12
C GLN A 308 9.80 -44.98 -74.31
N GLU A 309 10.32 -43.75 -74.17
CA GLU A 309 10.49 -42.80 -75.28
C GLU A 309 11.59 -43.24 -76.28
N ILE A 310 12.68 -43.83 -75.79
CA ILE A 310 13.80 -44.30 -76.64
C ILE A 310 13.37 -45.49 -77.51
N HIS A 311 12.43 -46.32 -77.05
CA HIS A 311 11.96 -47.49 -77.80
C HIS A 311 10.97 -47.17 -78.93
N VAL A 312 10.42 -45.95 -79.00
CA VAL A 312 9.42 -45.53 -80.01
C VAL A 312 10.02 -44.75 -81.19
N LEU A 313 11.24 -44.21 -81.06
CA LEU A 313 11.86 -43.35 -82.10
C LEU A 313 12.79 -44.09 -83.09
N GLY A 314 12.80 -45.42 -83.09
CA GLY A 314 13.63 -46.25 -83.98
C GLY A 314 12.96 -46.58 -85.33
N HIS A 315 12.64 -45.59 -86.16
CA HIS A 315 12.34 -45.82 -87.59
C HIS A 315 12.85 -44.66 -88.45
N PRO A 316 13.74 -44.87 -89.43
CA PRO A 316 14.37 -43.80 -90.19
C PRO A 316 13.66 -43.53 -91.52
N HIS A 317 13.47 -42.25 -91.89
CA HIS A 317 13.62 -41.80 -93.28
C HIS A 317 13.66 -40.26 -93.41
N ASP A 318 14.80 -39.78 -93.90
CA ASP A 318 15.08 -38.69 -94.86
C ASP A 318 14.20 -37.43 -94.96
N GLY A 319 14.89 -36.27 -95.02
CA GLY A 319 14.38 -35.09 -95.75
C GLY A 319 14.75 -33.71 -95.18
N SER A 320 15.89 -33.17 -95.65
CA SER A 320 16.17 -31.77 -96.06
C SER A 320 15.70 -30.53 -95.26
N PHE A 321 16.66 -29.59 -95.09
CA PHE A 321 16.53 -28.10 -95.12
C PHE A 321 15.69 -27.47 -93.98
N ASP A 322 15.95 -26.33 -93.34
CA ASP A 322 16.69 -25.07 -93.59
C ASP A 322 16.86 -24.37 -92.21
N VAL A 323 18.01 -23.75 -91.89
CA VAL A 323 18.31 -22.29 -91.91
C VAL A 323 17.55 -21.43 -90.87
N GLU A 324 18.32 -20.53 -90.25
CA GLU A 324 17.89 -19.35 -89.44
C GLU A 324 17.42 -19.63 -88.00
N SER A 325 17.74 -18.87 -86.95
CA SER A 325 18.28 -17.52 -86.84
C SER A 325 18.64 -17.22 -85.36
N GLN A 326 19.67 -16.38 -85.18
CA GLN A 326 19.91 -15.44 -84.07
C GLN A 326 20.09 -16.00 -82.64
N ALA A 327 21.26 -15.94 -82.00
CA ALA A 327 22.20 -14.82 -81.79
C ALA A 327 21.61 -13.61 -81.04
N SER A 328 21.77 -13.60 -79.72
CA SER A 328 22.01 -12.45 -78.82
C SER A 328 21.58 -12.84 -77.41
N ARG A 329 22.25 -12.51 -76.31
CA ARG A 329 23.44 -11.71 -76.06
C ARG A 329 23.84 -12.07 -74.62
N SER A 330 25.07 -12.55 -74.44
CA SER A 330 25.85 -12.30 -73.23
C SER A 330 26.07 -10.80 -73.06
N VAL A 331 26.55 -10.41 -71.86
CA VAL A 331 27.24 -9.16 -71.47
C VAL A 331 26.37 -8.23 -70.61
N ILE A 332 26.76 -7.68 -69.44
CA ILE A 332 27.96 -7.67 -68.56
C ILE A 332 27.51 -6.86 -67.32
N VAL A 333 27.99 -7.21 -66.11
CA VAL A 333 28.65 -6.34 -65.08
C VAL A 333 28.17 -4.88 -64.98
N GLU A 334 27.87 -4.29 -63.83
CA GLU A 334 28.83 -3.90 -62.77
C GLU A 334 28.09 -3.07 -61.70
N SER A 335 28.73 -2.97 -60.52
CA SER A 335 28.69 -1.87 -59.52
C SER A 335 27.38 -1.53 -58.81
#